data_AF-A0A2E0SMG6-F1
#
_entry.id   AF-A0A2E0SMG6-F1
#
_cell.length_a   1.000
_cell.length_b   1.000
_cell.length_c   1.000
_cell.angle_alpha   90.00
_cell.angle_beta   90.00
_cell.angle_gamma   90.00
#
_symmetry.space_group_name_H-M   'P 1'
#
loop_
_entity.id
_entity.type
_entity.pdbx_description
1 polymer ?
#
loop_
_entity_poly.entity_id
_entity_poly.type
_entity_poly.pdbx_seq_one_letter_code
_entity_poly.pdbx_strand_id
1 'polypeptide(L)'
;MDEAGYGPNLGPLVISVVAWKSNSAPRDTDFWTLLDPVVTQTWTRNEERLHVGDSKAVYTPARGLKQLERSVLSLLGLMNAAPRSFRELVEFLSPHTLAEFDLEPWFADSDVELPLANTVDEIETGTARWRSCCGDCGIEPLALRSDIVGTVRFNEEVERHQSKGVVLSEATIRLLGEVWRPVREEDCWIIGDKHGGRNRYDDLLEPLAGETMILRRNEGAQRSEYRIDRTDIRFQTKAEAQFPVALASMISKYVREVSMELFNRYWVAHRPQLKPTKGYPSDARRFLNEVADLQEALAIETNCFWRCR
;
A
#
# COMPACT_ATOMS: atom_id res chain seq x y z
N MET A 1 8.14 -0.02 -3.86
CA MET A 1 6.94 0.82 -3.75
C MET A 1 5.86 0.24 -4.64
N ASP A 2 4.62 0.23 -4.18
CA ASP A 2 3.48 -0.25 -4.97
C ASP A 2 2.18 0.33 -4.41
N GLU A 3 1.10 0.22 -5.17
CA GLU A 3 -0.21 0.76 -4.81
C GLU A 3 -1.35 -0.28 -4.85
N ALA A 4 -2.44 0.06 -4.18
CA ALA A 4 -3.71 -0.65 -4.30
C ALA A 4 -4.86 0.35 -4.37
N GLY A 5 -5.89 -0.01 -5.14
CA GLY A 5 -7.11 0.80 -5.19
C GLY A 5 -7.04 2.00 -6.14
N TYR A 6 -6.15 2.02 -7.13
CA TYR A 6 -6.15 3.07 -8.15
C TYR A 6 -7.40 3.03 -9.07
N GLY A 7 -7.82 1.84 -9.51
CA GLY A 7 -8.94 1.66 -10.45
C GLY A 7 -10.38 1.88 -9.93
N PRO A 8 -10.73 1.47 -8.69
CA PRO A 8 -12.07 1.62 -8.10
C PRO A 8 -12.66 3.05 -8.13
N ASN A 9 -13.97 3.19 -7.92
CA ASN A 9 -14.62 4.47 -7.63
C ASN A 9 -14.83 4.68 -6.12
N LEU A 10 -14.96 3.60 -5.35
CA LEU A 10 -15.17 3.66 -3.90
C LEU A 10 -13.93 3.15 -3.15
N GLY A 11 -13.71 3.75 -1.99
CA GLY A 11 -12.58 3.47 -1.09
C GLY A 11 -11.28 4.16 -1.51
N PRO A 12 -10.26 4.09 -0.64
CA PRO A 12 -9.04 4.86 -0.83
C PRO A 12 -8.13 4.30 -1.92
N LEU A 13 -7.24 5.15 -2.41
CA LEU A 13 -6.00 4.76 -3.07
C LEU A 13 -4.94 4.65 -1.97
N VAL A 14 -4.30 3.50 -1.84
CA VAL A 14 -3.22 3.30 -0.87
C VAL A 14 -1.93 3.08 -1.63
N ILE A 15 -0.90 3.86 -1.32
CA ILE A 15 0.45 3.72 -1.87
C ILE A 15 1.36 3.40 -0.69
N SER A 16 2.26 2.44 -0.85
CA SER A 16 3.18 2.06 0.23
C SER A 16 4.62 1.99 -0.24
N VAL A 17 5.51 2.28 0.70
CA VAL A 17 6.96 2.11 0.58
C VAL A 17 7.46 1.26 1.74
N VAL A 18 8.34 0.33 1.40
CA VAL A 18 9.11 -0.43 2.37
C VAL A 18 10.59 -0.23 2.05
N ALA A 19 11.40 -0.03 3.07
CA ALA A 19 12.84 0.12 2.96
C ALA A 19 13.54 -0.94 3.81
N TRP A 20 14.63 -1.48 3.28
CA TRP A 20 15.43 -2.53 3.91
C TRP A 20 16.90 -2.17 3.81
N LYS A 21 17.65 -2.53 4.85
CA LYS A 21 19.11 -2.56 4.87
C LYS A 21 19.59 -4.00 4.73
N SER A 22 20.69 -4.17 4.01
CA SER A 22 21.36 -5.45 3.80
C SER A 22 22.87 -5.25 3.85
N ASN A 23 23.59 -6.31 4.26
CA ASN A 23 25.07 -6.32 4.21
C ASN A 23 25.61 -6.46 2.78
N SER A 24 24.80 -7.01 1.87
CA SER A 24 25.11 -7.09 0.44
C SER A 24 24.68 -5.82 -0.28
N ALA A 25 25.25 -5.59 -1.48
CA ALA A 25 24.81 -4.50 -2.34
C ALA A 25 23.28 -4.59 -2.59
N PRO A 26 22.55 -3.47 -2.59
CA PRO A 26 21.08 -3.50 -2.65
C PRO A 26 20.49 -4.28 -3.83
N ARG A 27 21.16 -4.26 -5.00
CA ARG A 27 20.71 -4.95 -6.21
C ARG A 27 20.99 -6.46 -6.20
N ASP A 28 21.96 -6.89 -5.39
CA ASP A 28 22.41 -8.28 -5.34
C ASP A 28 21.78 -9.04 -4.17
N THR A 29 20.96 -8.34 -3.37
CA THR A 29 20.28 -8.93 -2.21
C THR A 29 19.05 -9.72 -2.66
N ASP A 30 19.19 -11.04 -2.69
CA ASP A 30 18.08 -11.95 -2.95
C ASP A 30 17.29 -12.26 -1.66
N PHE A 31 16.35 -11.37 -1.33
CA PHE A 31 15.46 -11.52 -0.19
C PHE A 31 14.64 -12.81 -0.23
N TRP A 32 14.28 -13.33 -1.41
CA TRP A 32 13.48 -14.55 -1.49
C TRP A 32 14.27 -15.75 -0.98
N THR A 33 15.53 -15.86 -1.37
CA THR A 33 16.43 -16.91 -0.87
C THR A 33 16.76 -16.70 0.61
N LEU A 34 17.06 -15.48 1.04
CA LEU A 34 17.40 -15.17 2.43
C LEU A 34 16.23 -15.46 3.39
N LEU A 35 14.99 -15.19 2.98
CA LEU A 35 13.81 -15.33 3.82
C LEU A 35 13.00 -16.63 3.56
N ASP A 36 13.45 -17.53 2.69
CA ASP A 36 12.77 -18.80 2.38
C ASP A 36 12.36 -19.63 3.63
N PRO A 37 13.11 -19.64 4.76
CA PRO A 37 12.68 -20.32 5.98
C PRO A 37 11.40 -19.76 6.62
N VAL A 38 11.00 -18.54 6.28
CA VAL A 38 9.90 -17.80 6.93
C VAL A 38 8.85 -17.27 5.97
N VAL A 39 9.19 -17.03 4.70
CA VAL A 39 8.24 -16.59 3.66
C VAL A 39 8.14 -17.60 2.53
N THR A 40 7.02 -17.55 1.80
CA THR A 40 6.79 -18.37 0.62
C THR A 40 5.95 -17.60 -0.40
N GLN A 41 6.21 -17.84 -1.69
CA GLN A 41 5.37 -17.31 -2.77
C GLN A 41 4.17 -18.23 -3.07
N THR A 42 4.21 -19.48 -2.60
CA THR A 42 3.19 -20.49 -2.85
C THR A 42 2.50 -20.89 -1.56
N TRP A 43 1.17 -20.87 -1.56
CA TRP A 43 0.38 -21.28 -0.42
C TRP A 43 -0.13 -22.71 -0.54
N THR A 44 -0.02 -23.47 0.56
CA THR A 44 -0.67 -24.77 0.74
C THR A 44 -1.37 -24.83 2.11
N ARG A 45 -2.29 -25.77 2.32
CA ARG A 45 -3.12 -25.84 3.53
C ARG A 45 -2.32 -25.96 4.84
N ASN A 46 -1.17 -26.62 4.81
CA ASN A 46 -0.30 -26.84 5.97
C ASN A 46 0.95 -25.96 5.94
N GLU A 47 0.96 -24.91 5.12
CA GLU A 47 2.09 -24.00 5.02
C GLU A 47 2.14 -23.11 6.27
N GLU A 48 3.24 -23.23 7.01
CA GLU A 48 3.48 -22.44 8.20
C GLU A 48 4.18 -21.11 7.90
N ARG A 49 4.83 -20.98 6.74
CA ARG A 49 5.47 -19.74 6.32
C ARG A 49 4.45 -18.67 5.96
N LEU A 50 4.91 -17.42 5.96
CA LEU A 50 4.11 -16.26 5.60
C LEU A 50 3.98 -16.17 4.07
N HIS A 51 2.76 -16.05 3.57
CA HIS A 51 2.51 -15.99 2.13
C HIS A 51 2.77 -14.58 1.60
N VAL A 52 3.90 -14.39 0.91
CA VAL A 52 4.34 -13.11 0.35
C VAL A 52 4.46 -13.21 -1.17
N GLY A 53 3.91 -12.25 -1.90
CA GLY A 53 3.96 -12.24 -3.36
C GLY A 53 3.04 -11.18 -3.95
N ASP A 54 2.65 -11.35 -5.23
CA ASP A 54 1.60 -10.54 -5.85
C ASP A 54 0.36 -10.55 -4.95
N SER A 55 -0.09 -9.38 -4.52
CA SER A 55 -1.24 -9.24 -3.62
C SER A 55 -2.52 -9.87 -4.19
N LYS A 56 -2.64 -10.02 -5.53
CA LYS A 56 -3.73 -10.74 -6.20
C LYS A 56 -3.59 -12.27 -6.10
N ALA A 57 -2.38 -12.77 -5.95
CA ALA A 57 -2.11 -14.19 -5.71
C ALA A 57 -2.26 -14.56 -4.22
N VAL A 58 -1.93 -13.63 -3.31
CA VAL A 58 -2.09 -13.81 -1.85
C VAL A 58 -3.56 -13.66 -1.44
N TYR A 59 -4.23 -12.63 -1.92
CA TYR A 59 -5.61 -12.33 -1.57
C TYR A 59 -6.56 -12.50 -2.75
N THR A 60 -7.65 -13.24 -2.48
CA THR A 60 -8.88 -13.15 -3.26
C THR A 60 -10.06 -13.10 -2.29
N PRO A 61 -11.20 -12.52 -2.70
CA PRO A 61 -12.40 -12.51 -1.87
C PRO A 61 -12.84 -13.91 -1.40
N ALA A 62 -12.57 -14.96 -2.18
CA ALA A 62 -12.89 -16.34 -1.81
C ALA A 62 -11.94 -16.93 -0.76
N ARG A 63 -10.66 -16.49 -0.71
CA ARG A 63 -9.67 -16.93 0.27
C ARG A 63 -9.72 -16.13 1.58
N GLY A 64 -10.27 -14.91 1.53
CA GLY A 64 -10.37 -14.02 2.68
C GLY A 64 -9.06 -13.33 3.04
N LEU A 65 -9.07 -12.58 4.15
CA LEU A 65 -7.96 -11.74 4.59
C LEU A 65 -6.85 -12.48 5.33
N LYS A 66 -7.11 -13.70 5.82
CA LYS A 66 -6.25 -14.38 6.79
C LYS A 66 -4.76 -14.36 6.42
N GLN A 67 -4.39 -14.80 5.23
CA GLN A 67 -2.97 -14.88 4.82
C GLN A 67 -2.33 -13.52 4.55
N LEU A 68 -3.09 -12.60 3.97
CA LEU A 68 -2.63 -11.23 3.70
C LEU A 68 -2.37 -10.49 5.02
N GLU A 69 -3.35 -10.52 5.92
CA GLU A 69 -3.26 -9.91 7.25
C GLU A 69 -2.11 -10.49 8.06
N ARG A 70 -2.00 -11.82 8.10
CA ARG A 70 -0.94 -12.50 8.86
C ARG A 70 0.44 -12.03 8.44
N SER A 71 0.67 -11.94 7.13
CA SER A 71 1.95 -11.54 6.57
C SER A 71 2.23 -10.04 6.77
N VAL A 72 1.23 -9.18 6.56
CA VAL A 72 1.37 -7.73 6.74
C VAL A 72 1.59 -7.37 8.20
N LEU A 73 0.75 -7.85 9.13
CA LEU A 73 0.91 -7.53 10.55
C LEU A 73 2.20 -8.13 11.13
N SER A 74 2.64 -9.31 10.66
CA SER A 74 3.96 -9.86 11.05
C SER A 74 5.13 -8.98 10.59
N LEU A 75 5.01 -8.37 9.39
CA LEU A 75 5.98 -7.42 8.88
C LEU A 75 6.00 -6.13 9.72
N LEU A 76 4.83 -5.58 10.09
CA LEU A 76 4.75 -4.42 10.99
C LEU A 76 5.39 -4.72 12.35
N GLY A 77 5.22 -5.95 12.84
CA GLY A 77 5.85 -6.44 14.06
C GLY A 77 7.38 -6.32 14.03
N LEU A 78 8.03 -6.43 12.86
CA LEU A 78 9.48 -6.22 12.76
C LEU A 78 9.90 -4.79 13.12
N MET A 79 9.02 -3.81 12.92
CA MET A 79 9.19 -2.41 13.34
C MET A 79 8.69 -2.15 14.77
N ASN A 80 8.44 -3.22 15.55
CA ASN A 80 7.84 -3.19 16.88
C ASN A 80 6.44 -2.56 16.92
N ALA A 81 5.71 -2.61 15.80
CA ALA A 81 4.33 -2.15 15.72
C ALA A 81 3.37 -3.34 15.79
N ALA A 82 2.37 -3.24 16.68
CA ALA A 82 1.31 -4.22 16.85
C ALA A 82 -0.03 -3.50 16.95
N PRO A 83 -0.53 -2.90 15.85
CA PRO A 83 -1.77 -2.14 15.87
C PRO A 83 -2.95 -3.04 16.24
N ARG A 84 -3.72 -2.62 17.24
CA ARG A 84 -4.92 -3.29 17.75
C ARG A 84 -6.20 -2.74 17.13
N SER A 85 -6.11 -1.66 16.37
CA SER A 85 -7.21 -1.11 15.60
C SER A 85 -6.78 -0.56 14.25
N PHE A 86 -7.75 -0.28 13.37
CA PHE A 86 -7.46 0.38 12.09
C PHE A 86 -6.88 1.78 12.30
N ARG A 87 -7.35 2.51 13.30
CA ARG A 87 -6.77 3.82 13.65
C ARG A 87 -5.29 3.71 14.05
N GLU A 88 -4.94 2.75 14.91
CA GLU A 88 -3.52 2.50 15.27
C GLU A 88 -2.68 2.07 14.05
N LEU A 89 -3.25 1.30 13.13
CA LEU A 89 -2.59 0.91 11.88
C LEU A 89 -2.29 2.14 11.00
N VAL A 90 -3.26 3.04 10.86
CA VAL A 90 -3.11 4.28 10.07
C VAL A 90 -2.14 5.23 10.76
N GLU A 91 -2.19 5.37 12.08
CA GLU A 91 -1.25 6.19 12.85
C GLU A 91 0.19 5.75 12.63
N PHE A 92 0.44 4.43 12.58
CA PHE A 92 1.77 3.89 12.32
C PHE A 92 2.25 4.10 10.87
N LEU A 93 1.39 3.84 9.89
CA LEU A 93 1.78 3.84 8.46
C LEU A 93 1.70 5.22 7.82
N SER A 94 0.70 6.03 8.19
CA SER A 94 0.30 7.26 7.51
C SER A 94 -0.27 8.29 8.50
N PRO A 95 0.54 8.78 9.47
CA PRO A 95 0.05 9.64 10.55
C PRO A 95 -0.63 10.92 10.06
N HIS A 96 -0.21 11.45 8.90
CA HIS A 96 -0.80 12.64 8.29
C HIS A 96 -2.23 12.45 7.79
N THR A 97 -2.63 11.20 7.51
CA THR A 97 -3.95 10.90 6.94
C THR A 97 -5.07 10.93 7.99
N LEU A 98 -4.76 10.79 9.28
CA LEU A 98 -5.79 10.71 10.33
C LEU A 98 -6.74 11.92 10.33
N ALA A 99 -6.22 13.13 10.05
CA ALA A 99 -7.04 14.33 9.97
C ALA A 99 -7.95 14.37 8.73
N GLU A 100 -7.55 13.71 7.64
CA GLU A 100 -8.34 13.62 6.40
C GLU A 100 -9.50 12.64 6.54
N PHE A 101 -9.36 11.63 7.42
CA PHE A 101 -10.38 10.61 7.64
C PHE A 101 -11.62 11.13 8.37
N ASP A 102 -11.51 12.25 9.09
CA ASP A 102 -12.67 12.91 9.69
C ASP A 102 -13.63 13.51 8.62
N LEU A 103 -13.18 13.63 7.37
CA LEU A 103 -14.00 14.09 6.24
C LEU A 103 -14.91 12.99 5.66
N GLU A 104 -14.71 11.74 6.07
CA GLU A 104 -15.43 10.57 5.54
C GLU A 104 -16.15 9.81 6.68
N PRO A 105 -17.50 9.75 6.70
CA PRO A 105 -18.26 9.24 7.84
C PRO A 105 -17.91 7.81 8.27
N TRP A 106 -17.52 6.96 7.32
CA TRP A 106 -17.12 5.57 7.61
C TRP A 106 -15.77 5.44 8.33
N PHE A 107 -14.96 6.50 8.37
CA PHE A 107 -13.71 6.54 9.14
C PHE A 107 -13.82 7.43 10.40
N ALA A 108 -14.60 8.52 10.33
CA ALA A 108 -14.78 9.43 11.46
C ALA A 108 -15.40 8.73 12.68
N ASP A 109 -16.49 7.99 12.46
CA ASP A 109 -17.36 7.46 13.53
C ASP A 109 -17.20 5.96 13.77
N SER A 110 -16.15 5.34 13.24
CA SER A 110 -15.98 3.88 13.27
C SER A 110 -14.52 3.46 13.32
N ASP A 111 -14.27 2.31 13.95
CA ASP A 111 -12.98 1.63 13.97
C ASP A 111 -13.23 0.11 13.92
N VAL A 112 -12.20 -0.67 13.64
CA VAL A 112 -12.24 -2.13 13.71
C VAL A 112 -11.05 -2.66 14.48
N GLU A 113 -11.31 -3.61 15.39
CA GLU A 113 -10.26 -4.34 16.08
C GLU A 113 -9.44 -5.15 15.09
N LEU A 114 -8.12 -5.10 15.25
CA LEU A 114 -7.16 -5.89 14.50
C LEU A 114 -6.45 -6.88 15.43
N PRO A 115 -6.15 -8.10 14.95
CA PRO A 115 -6.40 -8.62 13.60
C PRO A 115 -7.88 -9.01 13.36
N LEU A 116 -8.36 -8.89 12.10
CA LEU A 116 -9.72 -9.25 11.68
C LEU A 116 -9.93 -10.76 11.45
N ALA A 117 -8.89 -11.47 11.02
CA ALA A 117 -8.98 -12.85 10.52
C ALA A 117 -7.89 -13.78 11.12
N ASN A 118 -7.09 -13.28 12.06
CA ASN A 118 -6.05 -14.02 12.79
C ASN A 118 -6.11 -13.70 14.29
N THR A 119 -5.44 -14.51 15.11
CA THR A 119 -5.19 -14.16 16.51
C THR A 119 -3.91 -13.33 16.64
N VAL A 120 -3.78 -12.58 17.74
CA VAL A 120 -2.53 -11.86 18.07
C VAL A 120 -1.36 -12.83 18.15
N ASP A 121 -1.53 -14.00 18.79
CA ASP A 121 -0.49 -15.04 18.91
C ASP A 121 0.01 -15.55 17.54
N GLU A 122 -0.89 -15.69 16.55
CA GLU A 122 -0.52 -16.09 15.18
C GLU A 122 0.40 -15.03 14.52
N ILE A 123 0.15 -13.75 14.79
CA ILE A 123 0.96 -12.62 14.29
C ILE A 123 2.30 -12.54 15.02
N GLU A 124 2.31 -12.65 16.34
CA GLU A 124 3.53 -12.60 17.15
C GLU A 124 4.47 -13.75 16.82
N THR A 125 3.93 -14.96 16.62
CA THR A 125 4.71 -16.13 16.17
C THR A 125 5.35 -15.89 14.81
N GLY A 126 4.58 -15.34 13.84
CA GLY A 126 5.10 -14.98 12.52
C GLY A 126 6.20 -13.92 12.60
N THR A 127 5.98 -12.89 13.40
CA THR A 127 6.94 -11.80 13.66
C THR A 127 8.24 -12.33 14.26
N ALA A 128 8.15 -13.18 15.28
CA ALA A 128 9.32 -13.72 15.98
C ALA A 128 10.19 -14.57 15.04
N ARG A 129 9.57 -15.47 14.26
CA ARG A 129 10.26 -16.26 13.24
C ARG A 129 10.95 -15.37 12.21
N TRP A 130 10.24 -14.38 11.68
CA TRP A 130 10.78 -13.47 10.68
C TRP A 130 11.94 -12.64 11.26
N ARG A 131 11.78 -12.07 12.46
CA ARG A 131 12.84 -11.30 13.13
C ARG A 131 14.11 -12.13 13.35
N SER A 132 13.98 -13.38 13.77
CA SER A 132 15.12 -14.31 13.90
C SER A 132 15.83 -14.49 12.56
N CYS A 133 15.09 -14.78 11.50
CA CYS A 133 15.64 -14.97 10.15
C CYS A 133 16.33 -13.70 9.63
N CYS A 134 15.77 -12.51 9.89
CA CYS A 134 16.40 -11.24 9.55
C CYS A 134 17.77 -11.08 10.25
N GLY A 135 17.85 -11.44 11.54
CA GLY A 135 19.10 -11.44 12.30
C GLY A 135 20.15 -12.39 11.73
N ASP A 136 19.74 -13.61 11.38
CA ASP A 136 20.62 -14.64 10.80
C ASP A 136 21.15 -14.23 9.42
N CYS A 137 20.36 -13.49 8.64
CA CYS A 137 20.70 -13.03 7.30
C CYS A 137 21.35 -11.63 7.26
N GLY A 138 21.43 -10.91 8.39
CA GLY A 138 21.95 -9.55 8.42
C GLY A 138 21.14 -8.56 7.56
N ILE A 139 19.82 -8.69 7.58
CA ILE A 139 18.89 -7.75 6.94
C ILE A 139 18.01 -7.09 7.99
N GLU A 140 17.66 -5.83 7.75
CA GLU A 140 16.91 -5.01 8.72
C GLU A 140 15.85 -4.17 8.00
N PRO A 141 14.58 -4.17 8.45
CA PRO A 141 13.60 -3.23 7.93
C PRO A 141 13.88 -1.82 8.47
N LEU A 142 13.96 -0.84 7.58
CA LEU A 142 14.27 0.55 7.93
C LEU A 142 13.02 1.42 8.03
N ALA A 143 12.06 1.22 7.12
CA ALA A 143 10.86 2.04 7.06
C ALA A 143 9.71 1.26 6.42
N LEU A 144 8.52 1.46 6.96
CA LEU A 144 7.23 1.06 6.39
C LEU A 144 6.33 2.31 6.45
N ARG A 145 5.97 2.87 5.30
CA ARG A 145 5.12 4.06 5.21
C ARG A 145 4.08 3.90 4.12
N SER A 146 2.93 4.53 4.31
CA SER A 146 1.87 4.59 3.31
C SER A 146 1.34 6.01 3.16
N ASP A 147 0.84 6.33 1.96
CA ASP A 147 -0.05 7.48 1.71
C ASP A 147 -1.43 6.89 1.42
N ILE A 148 -2.41 7.16 2.28
CA ILE A 148 -3.78 6.64 2.15
C ILE A 148 -4.67 7.78 1.66
N VAL A 149 -4.81 7.87 0.35
CA VAL A 149 -5.55 8.95 -0.29
C VAL A 149 -7.05 8.63 -0.27
N GLY A 150 -7.75 9.28 0.67
CA GLY A 150 -9.21 9.28 0.77
C GLY A 150 -9.90 9.86 -0.47
N THR A 151 -11.21 9.67 -0.55
CA THR A 151 -12.06 10.10 -1.67
C THR A 151 -12.04 11.62 -1.85
N VAL A 152 -12.17 12.39 -0.77
CA VAL A 152 -12.20 13.86 -0.83
C VAL A 152 -10.89 14.40 -1.39
N ARG A 153 -9.76 14.04 -0.76
CA ARG A 153 -8.43 14.45 -1.22
C ARG A 153 -8.14 13.96 -2.64
N PHE A 154 -8.52 12.73 -2.97
CA PHE A 154 -8.34 12.21 -4.33
C PHE A 154 -9.03 13.13 -5.36
N ASN A 155 -10.26 13.57 -5.09
CA ASN A 155 -10.99 14.44 -5.99
C ASN A 155 -10.38 15.84 -6.10
N GLU A 156 -9.94 16.42 -4.98
CA GLU A 156 -9.23 17.70 -4.96
C GLU A 156 -7.94 17.65 -5.78
N GLU A 157 -7.17 16.57 -5.68
CA GLU A 157 -5.95 16.38 -6.46
C GLU A 157 -6.26 16.16 -7.95
N VAL A 158 -7.32 15.41 -8.29
CA VAL A 158 -7.72 15.29 -9.71
C VAL A 158 -8.13 16.64 -10.27
N GLU A 159 -8.87 17.45 -9.52
CA GLU A 159 -9.27 18.80 -9.94
C GLU A 159 -8.04 19.71 -10.12
N ARG A 160 -7.09 19.68 -9.17
CA ARG A 160 -5.86 20.48 -9.24
C ARG A 160 -5.00 20.12 -10.45
N HIS A 161 -4.82 18.83 -10.72
CA HIS A 161 -3.90 18.35 -11.75
C HIS A 161 -4.55 18.07 -13.11
N GLN A 162 -5.88 18.12 -13.18
CA GLN A 162 -6.69 17.75 -14.36
C GLN A 162 -6.32 16.35 -14.90
N SER A 163 -5.78 15.47 -14.05
CA SER A 163 -5.29 14.16 -14.45
C SER A 163 -5.13 13.19 -13.28
N LYS A 164 -5.92 12.13 -13.29
CA LYS A 164 -5.80 11.02 -12.33
C LYS A 164 -4.42 10.32 -12.33
N GLY A 165 -3.77 10.22 -13.49
CA GLY A 165 -2.44 9.61 -13.60
C GLY A 165 -1.36 10.41 -12.90
N VAL A 166 -1.56 11.71 -12.76
CA VAL A 166 -0.66 12.61 -12.02
C VAL A 166 -0.84 12.38 -10.52
N VAL A 167 -2.07 12.25 -10.01
CA VAL A 167 -2.36 11.99 -8.59
C VAL A 167 -1.57 10.80 -8.04
N LEU A 168 -1.62 9.65 -8.72
CA LEU A 168 -0.82 8.48 -8.31
C LEU A 168 0.67 8.79 -8.33
N SER A 169 1.15 9.41 -9.40
CA SER A 169 2.59 9.62 -9.57
C SER A 169 3.17 10.59 -8.55
N GLU A 170 2.48 11.71 -8.31
CA GLU A 170 2.90 12.70 -7.33
C GLU A 170 2.77 12.19 -5.89
N ALA A 171 1.70 11.46 -5.57
CA ALA A 171 1.56 10.84 -4.25
C ALA A 171 2.67 9.81 -3.98
N THR A 172 3.02 8.99 -4.98
CA THR A 172 4.17 8.08 -4.89
C THR A 172 5.46 8.84 -4.65
N ILE A 173 5.76 9.90 -5.41
CA ILE A 173 6.99 10.67 -5.23
C ILE A 173 7.03 11.39 -3.89
N ARG A 174 5.92 12.00 -3.45
CA ARG A 174 5.83 12.64 -2.13
C ARG A 174 6.15 11.64 -1.02
N LEU A 175 5.53 10.45 -1.06
CA LEU A 175 5.80 9.37 -0.10
C LEU A 175 7.27 8.93 -0.16
N LEU A 176 7.87 8.84 -1.36
CA LEU A 176 9.30 8.55 -1.49
C LEU A 176 10.16 9.63 -0.81
N GLY A 177 9.76 10.88 -0.95
CA GLY A 177 10.34 12.03 -0.26
C GLY A 177 10.11 12.06 1.25
N GLU A 178 9.39 11.12 1.85
CA GLU A 178 9.34 10.98 3.31
C GLU A 178 10.42 10.01 3.83
N VAL A 179 10.81 9.03 3.01
CA VAL A 179 11.69 7.93 3.42
C VAL A 179 13.07 7.97 2.77
N TRP A 180 13.27 8.79 1.75
CA TRP A 180 14.52 8.85 1.02
C TRP A 180 14.99 10.29 0.77
N ARG A 181 16.30 10.48 0.83
CA ARG A 181 17.04 11.67 0.40
C ARG A 181 18.25 11.21 -0.43
N PRO A 182 18.78 12.03 -1.35
CA PRO A 182 20.01 11.71 -2.06
C PRO A 182 21.13 11.33 -1.09
N VAL A 183 21.66 10.12 -1.24
CA VAL A 183 22.78 9.58 -0.46
C VAL A 183 24.05 9.59 -1.28
N ARG A 184 25.17 9.97 -0.63
CA ARG A 184 26.50 10.06 -1.26
C ARG A 184 27.49 9.02 -0.77
N GLU A 185 27.21 8.38 0.36
CA GLU A 185 28.14 7.48 1.04
C GLU A 185 27.77 6.00 0.86
N GLU A 186 26.49 5.71 0.70
CA GLU A 186 25.96 4.35 0.58
C GLU A 186 25.22 4.16 -0.75
N ASP A 187 25.24 2.93 -1.27
CA ASP A 187 24.41 2.58 -2.43
C ASP A 187 22.96 2.39 -2.01
N CYS A 188 22.05 2.95 -2.80
CA CYS A 188 20.62 2.79 -2.60
C CYS A 188 19.97 2.30 -3.90
N TRP A 189 18.99 1.41 -3.77
CA TRP A 189 18.18 0.98 -4.91
C TRP A 189 16.70 1.16 -4.60
N ILE A 190 16.06 2.02 -5.38
CA ILE A 190 14.64 2.29 -5.30
C ILE A 190 13.97 1.59 -6.47
N ILE A 191 12.94 0.80 -6.16
CA ILE A 191 12.15 0.11 -7.15
C ILE A 191 10.65 0.25 -6.87
N GLY A 192 9.88 0.51 -7.93
CA GLY A 192 8.42 0.55 -7.89
C GLY A 192 7.77 0.09 -9.18
N ASP A 193 6.47 -0.18 -9.13
CA ASP A 193 5.69 -0.49 -10.32
C ASP A 193 5.50 0.76 -11.20
N LYS A 194 5.19 0.56 -12.47
CA LYS A 194 4.95 1.69 -13.39
C LYS A 194 3.55 2.26 -13.20
N HIS A 195 3.45 3.58 -13.17
CA HIS A 195 2.18 4.29 -13.09
C HIS A 195 1.50 4.36 -14.47
N GLY A 196 0.69 3.36 -14.79
CA GLY A 196 -0.04 3.29 -16.06
C GLY A 196 0.89 3.36 -17.28
N GLY A 197 0.58 4.23 -18.24
CA GLY A 197 1.38 4.39 -19.47
C GLY A 197 2.64 5.26 -19.33
N ARG A 198 3.00 5.69 -18.12
CA ARG A 198 4.09 6.65 -17.90
C ARG A 198 5.46 6.02 -18.15
N ASN A 199 6.24 6.64 -19.02
CA ASN A 199 7.61 6.22 -19.34
C ASN A 199 8.69 7.18 -18.83
N ARG A 200 8.30 8.38 -18.37
CA ARG A 200 9.20 9.43 -17.91
C ARG A 200 8.79 9.91 -16.52
N TYR A 201 9.76 9.92 -15.60
CA TYR A 201 9.60 10.23 -14.18
C TYR A 201 10.60 11.28 -13.69
N ASP A 202 11.52 11.72 -14.54
CA ASP A 202 12.54 12.73 -14.23
C ASP A 202 11.94 14.03 -13.70
N ASP A 203 10.91 14.59 -14.37
CA ASP A 203 10.22 15.80 -13.88
C ASP A 203 9.59 15.57 -12.49
N LEU A 204 9.14 14.34 -12.21
CA LEU A 204 8.57 13.99 -10.90
C LEU A 204 9.66 13.77 -9.86
N LEU A 205 10.86 13.34 -10.26
CA LEU A 205 11.98 13.10 -9.36
C LEU A 205 12.77 14.38 -9.05
N GLU A 206 12.64 15.42 -9.87
CA GLU A 206 13.32 16.72 -9.71
C GLU A 206 13.19 17.30 -8.30
N PRO A 207 12.00 17.35 -7.66
CA PRO A 207 11.87 17.85 -6.30
C PRO A 207 12.65 17.04 -5.26
N LEU A 208 12.87 15.74 -5.49
CA LEU A 208 13.63 14.87 -4.58
C LEU A 208 15.14 14.94 -4.83
N ALA A 209 15.55 15.29 -6.04
CA ALA A 209 16.95 15.39 -6.43
C ALA A 209 17.63 16.65 -5.85
N GLY A 210 16.85 17.70 -5.60
CA GLY A 210 17.39 18.99 -5.15
C GLY A 210 18.37 19.54 -6.18
N GLU A 211 19.60 19.85 -5.76
CA GLU A 211 20.66 20.31 -6.65
C GLU A 211 21.41 19.17 -7.37
N THR A 212 21.13 17.91 -7.01
CA THR A 212 21.80 16.75 -7.62
C THR A 212 21.23 16.47 -9.01
N MET A 213 22.13 16.26 -9.98
CA MET A 213 21.73 15.92 -11.35
C MET A 213 21.04 14.55 -11.43
N ILE A 214 19.91 14.49 -12.14
CA ILE A 214 19.23 13.24 -12.50
C ILE A 214 19.83 12.69 -13.79
N LEU A 215 20.54 11.57 -13.70
CA LEU A 215 21.03 10.83 -14.86
C LEU A 215 19.95 9.89 -15.38
N ARG A 216 19.34 10.24 -16.52
CA ARG A 216 18.41 9.36 -17.25
C ARG A 216 19.21 8.23 -17.91
N ARG A 217 18.91 6.97 -17.56
CA ARG A 217 19.61 5.79 -18.12
C ARG A 217 18.78 5.07 -19.18
N ASN A 218 17.47 4.94 -18.95
CA ASN A 218 16.56 4.25 -19.86
C ASN A 218 15.12 4.71 -19.61
N GLU A 219 14.31 4.81 -20.66
CA GLU A 219 12.90 5.22 -20.56
C GLU A 219 12.09 4.44 -21.59
N GLY A 220 11.16 3.60 -21.11
CA GLY A 220 10.36 2.80 -22.02
C GLY A 220 9.20 2.09 -21.33
N ALA A 221 8.41 1.38 -22.13
CA ALA A 221 7.18 0.73 -21.69
C ALA A 221 7.42 -0.33 -20.59
N GLN A 222 8.54 -1.08 -20.66
CA GLN A 222 8.84 -2.11 -19.66
C GLN A 222 9.51 -1.56 -18.41
N ARG A 223 10.42 -0.59 -18.55
CA ARG A 223 11.13 0.03 -17.42
C ARG A 223 11.61 1.44 -17.73
N SER A 224 11.71 2.26 -16.69
CA SER A 224 12.31 3.59 -16.67
C SER A 224 13.34 3.63 -15.53
N GLU A 225 14.57 4.06 -15.85
CA GLU A 225 15.73 3.96 -14.96
C GLU A 225 16.47 5.29 -14.88
N TYR A 226 16.73 5.70 -13.64
CA TYR A 226 17.40 6.95 -13.30
C TYR A 226 18.52 6.70 -12.29
N ARG A 227 19.43 7.66 -12.18
CA ARG A 227 20.40 7.71 -11.08
C ARG A 227 20.51 9.12 -10.53
N ILE A 228 20.50 9.20 -9.20
CA ILE A 228 20.71 10.43 -8.42
C ILE A 228 21.79 10.10 -7.38
N ASP A 229 22.97 10.69 -7.51
CA ASP A 229 24.18 10.33 -6.74
C ASP A 229 24.42 8.80 -6.73
N ARG A 230 24.38 8.15 -5.56
CA ARG A 230 24.55 6.70 -5.39
C ARG A 230 23.23 5.91 -5.40
N THR A 231 22.12 6.58 -5.69
CA THR A 231 20.81 5.94 -5.75
C THR A 231 20.44 5.59 -7.17
N ASP A 232 20.24 4.31 -7.44
CA ASP A 232 19.58 3.86 -8.65
C ASP A 232 18.07 3.79 -8.44
N ILE A 233 17.30 4.35 -9.36
CA ILE A 233 15.83 4.36 -9.29
C ILE A 233 15.29 3.62 -10.51
N ARG A 234 14.37 2.67 -10.30
CA ARG A 234 13.72 1.92 -11.37
C ARG A 234 12.20 1.84 -11.17
N PHE A 235 11.45 2.29 -12.17
CA PHE A 235 10.04 1.96 -12.33
C PHE A 235 9.92 0.89 -13.41
N GLN A 236 9.31 -0.26 -13.12
CA GLN A 236 9.15 -1.34 -14.11
C GLN A 236 7.76 -1.97 -14.04
N THR A 237 7.29 -2.58 -15.12
CA THR A 237 6.08 -3.42 -15.05
C THR A 237 6.36 -4.66 -14.22
N LYS A 238 5.36 -5.12 -13.46
CA LYS A 238 5.46 -6.35 -12.66
C LYS A 238 6.58 -6.25 -11.61
N ALA A 239 6.72 -5.08 -11.02
CA ALA A 239 7.77 -4.82 -10.05
C ALA A 239 7.61 -5.69 -8.79
N GLU A 240 6.41 -6.21 -8.49
CA GLU A 240 6.09 -7.14 -7.40
C GLU A 240 6.85 -8.47 -7.46
N ALA A 241 7.52 -8.77 -8.58
CA ALA A 241 8.51 -9.86 -8.63
C ALA A 241 9.68 -9.64 -7.64
N GLN A 242 9.95 -8.39 -7.29
CA GLN A 242 10.94 -8.01 -6.29
C GLN A 242 10.30 -8.00 -4.90
N PHE A 243 10.95 -8.67 -3.95
CA PHE A 243 10.44 -8.88 -2.60
C PHE A 243 9.97 -7.58 -1.90
N PRO A 244 10.74 -6.48 -1.89
CA PRO A 244 10.28 -5.25 -1.24
C PRO A 244 9.02 -4.66 -1.90
N VAL A 245 8.87 -4.82 -3.22
CA VAL A 245 7.67 -4.35 -3.93
C VAL A 245 6.47 -5.22 -3.59
N ALA A 246 6.62 -6.54 -3.51
CA ALA A 246 5.56 -7.45 -3.07
C ALA A 246 5.03 -7.04 -1.68
N LEU A 247 5.92 -6.73 -0.73
CA LEU A 247 5.52 -6.27 0.60
C LEU A 247 4.77 -4.94 0.56
N ALA A 248 5.25 -3.96 -0.22
CA ALA A 248 4.54 -2.70 -0.42
C ALA A 248 3.13 -2.93 -1.01
N SER A 249 3.01 -3.83 -2.00
CA SER A 249 1.73 -4.23 -2.60
C SER A 249 0.78 -4.80 -1.57
N MET A 250 1.29 -5.68 -0.70
CA MET A 250 0.52 -6.34 0.34
C MET A 250 0.05 -5.36 1.43
N ILE A 251 0.91 -4.44 1.89
CA ILE A 251 0.51 -3.37 2.82
C ILE A 251 -0.61 -2.54 2.19
N SER A 252 -0.40 -2.05 0.98
CA SER A 252 -1.40 -1.24 0.26
C SER A 252 -2.72 -1.99 0.12
N LYS A 253 -2.66 -3.28 -0.22
CA LYS A 253 -3.84 -4.13 -0.34
C LYS A 253 -4.54 -4.33 1.00
N TYR A 254 -3.82 -4.66 2.06
CA TYR A 254 -4.40 -4.92 3.38
C TYR A 254 -5.09 -3.68 3.92
N VAL A 255 -4.40 -2.54 3.96
CA VAL A 255 -4.96 -1.26 4.40
C VAL A 255 -6.22 -0.92 3.62
N ARG A 256 -6.21 -1.11 2.30
CA ARG A 256 -7.39 -0.89 1.46
C ARG A 256 -8.54 -1.81 1.83
N GLU A 257 -8.31 -3.11 2.03
CA GLU A 257 -9.41 -4.03 2.35
C GLU A 257 -9.98 -3.76 3.75
N VAL A 258 -9.16 -3.39 4.76
CA VAL A 258 -9.66 -2.96 6.07
C VAL A 258 -10.46 -1.65 5.96
N SER A 259 -10.00 -0.70 5.13
CA SER A 259 -10.74 0.53 4.83
C SER A 259 -12.11 0.22 4.20
N MET A 260 -12.15 -0.75 3.29
CA MET A 260 -13.41 -1.19 2.66
C MET A 260 -14.31 -1.95 3.63
N GLU A 261 -13.77 -2.64 4.63
CA GLU A 261 -14.55 -3.27 5.70
C GLU A 261 -15.30 -2.19 6.51
N LEU A 262 -14.59 -1.14 6.94
CA LEU A 262 -15.20 0.02 7.61
C LEU A 262 -16.28 0.69 6.76
N PHE A 263 -15.96 0.95 5.49
CA PHE A 263 -16.93 1.49 4.53
C PHE A 263 -18.20 0.64 4.46
N ASN A 264 -18.06 -0.67 4.27
CA ASN A 264 -19.22 -1.56 4.16
C ASN A 264 -20.00 -1.66 5.47
N ARG A 265 -19.32 -1.70 6.63
CA ARG A 265 -19.98 -1.71 7.95
C ARG A 265 -20.85 -0.49 8.17
N TYR A 266 -20.36 0.70 7.81
CA TYR A 266 -21.13 1.93 7.91
C TYR A 266 -22.47 1.83 7.18
N TRP A 267 -22.47 1.41 5.92
CA TRP A 267 -23.70 1.30 5.14
C TRP A 267 -24.59 0.13 5.58
N VAL A 268 -24.01 -0.99 6.00
CA VAL A 268 -24.78 -2.14 6.52
C VAL A 268 -25.47 -1.80 7.85
N ALA A 269 -24.87 -0.95 8.69
CA ALA A 269 -25.51 -0.48 9.91
C ALA A 269 -26.80 0.29 9.61
N HIS A 270 -26.84 1.05 8.51
CA HIS A 270 -28.04 1.76 8.04
C HIS A 270 -28.99 0.86 7.23
N ARG A 271 -28.46 -0.20 6.59
CA ARG A 271 -29.25 -1.18 5.83
C ARG A 271 -28.69 -2.60 5.98
N PRO A 272 -29.23 -3.40 6.91
CA PRO A 272 -28.69 -4.74 7.20
C PRO A 272 -28.66 -5.73 6.03
N GLN A 273 -29.53 -5.58 5.04
CA GLN A 273 -29.59 -6.47 3.86
C GLN A 273 -28.70 -6.01 2.69
N LEU A 274 -27.95 -4.92 2.85
CA LEU A 274 -27.10 -4.37 1.80
C LEU A 274 -25.94 -5.33 1.49
N LYS A 275 -25.72 -5.61 0.21
CA LYS A 275 -24.60 -6.44 -0.22
C LYS A 275 -23.32 -5.60 -0.28
N PRO A 276 -22.22 -6.03 0.38
CA PRO A 276 -20.95 -5.31 0.36
C PRO A 276 -20.44 -5.01 -1.06
N THR A 277 -19.72 -3.90 -1.21
CA THR A 277 -19.02 -3.52 -2.44
C THR A 277 -17.52 -3.68 -2.31
N LYS A 278 -16.88 -3.98 -3.45
CA LYS A 278 -15.43 -3.95 -3.65
C LYS A 278 -14.97 -2.61 -4.25
N GLY A 279 -15.91 -1.75 -4.66
CA GLY A 279 -15.68 -0.41 -5.18
C GLY A 279 -15.31 -0.32 -6.67
N TYR A 280 -15.23 -1.43 -7.41
CA TYR A 280 -14.90 -1.41 -8.85
C TYR A 280 -16.04 -0.84 -9.70
N PRO A 281 -15.80 -0.23 -10.87
CA PRO A 281 -16.78 0.62 -11.56
C PRO A 281 -18.19 0.04 -11.73
N SER A 282 -18.35 -1.23 -12.11
CA SER A 282 -19.67 -1.87 -12.26
C SER A 282 -20.35 -2.12 -10.91
N ASP A 283 -19.59 -2.64 -9.95
CA ASP A 283 -20.06 -2.93 -8.59
C ASP A 283 -20.32 -1.65 -7.78
N ALA A 284 -19.50 -0.61 -7.95
CA ALA A 284 -19.68 0.70 -7.34
C ALA A 284 -20.95 1.39 -7.82
N ARG A 285 -21.28 1.29 -9.12
CA ARG A 285 -22.56 1.81 -9.65
C ARG A 285 -23.76 1.08 -9.07
N ARG A 286 -23.68 -0.25 -8.96
CA ARG A 286 -24.71 -1.05 -8.27
C ARG A 286 -24.88 -0.54 -6.84
N PHE A 287 -23.78 -0.44 -6.10
CA PHE A 287 -23.81 -0.03 -4.70
C PHE A 287 -24.36 1.40 -4.53
N LEU A 288 -23.92 2.35 -5.36
CA LEU A 288 -24.45 3.71 -5.40
C LEU A 288 -25.97 3.72 -5.59
N ASN A 289 -26.49 2.97 -6.57
CA ASN A 289 -27.94 2.88 -6.81
C ASN A 289 -28.67 2.26 -5.62
N GLU A 290 -28.07 1.27 -4.95
CA GLU A 290 -28.65 0.69 -3.76
C GLU A 290 -28.68 1.70 -2.62
N VAL A 291 -27.62 2.49 -2.37
CA VAL A 291 -27.56 3.40 -1.20
C VAL A 291 -28.02 4.83 -1.46
N ALA A 292 -28.51 5.16 -2.67
CA ALA A 292 -28.80 6.55 -3.06
C ALA A 292 -29.78 7.27 -2.13
N ASP A 293 -30.84 6.59 -1.69
CA ASP A 293 -31.83 7.14 -0.75
C ASP A 293 -31.23 7.38 0.64
N LEU A 294 -30.32 6.50 1.09
CA LEU A 294 -29.59 6.68 2.34
C LEU A 294 -28.56 7.80 2.24
N GLN A 295 -27.87 7.91 1.11
CA GLN A 295 -26.91 8.98 0.87
C GLN A 295 -27.58 10.34 0.98
N GLU A 296 -28.76 10.50 0.37
CA GLU A 296 -29.56 11.72 0.47
C GLU A 296 -30.05 11.97 1.91
N ALA A 297 -30.61 10.95 2.57
CA ALA A 297 -31.13 11.06 3.93
C ALA A 297 -30.04 11.39 4.97
N LEU A 298 -28.83 10.90 4.78
CA LEU A 298 -27.66 11.15 5.64
C LEU A 298 -26.88 12.41 5.23
N ALA A 299 -27.32 13.13 4.19
CA ALA A 299 -26.65 14.31 3.64
C ALA A 299 -25.17 14.08 3.29
N ILE A 300 -24.82 12.89 2.78
CA ILE A 300 -23.45 12.56 2.39
C ILE A 300 -23.18 13.08 0.99
N GLU A 301 -22.29 14.06 0.87
CA GLU A 301 -21.92 14.64 -0.42
C GLU A 301 -21.33 13.60 -1.38
N THR A 302 -21.66 13.70 -2.67
CA THR A 302 -21.10 12.82 -3.70
C THR A 302 -19.57 12.91 -3.76
N ASN A 303 -19.00 14.08 -3.47
CA ASN A 303 -17.54 14.29 -3.46
C ASN A 303 -16.82 13.53 -2.33
N CYS A 304 -17.52 13.22 -1.24
CA CYS A 304 -17.02 12.38 -0.14
C CYS A 304 -17.15 10.88 -0.46
N PHE A 305 -18.17 10.51 -1.25
CA PHE A 305 -18.50 9.11 -1.54
C PHE A 305 -17.85 8.55 -2.81
N TRP A 306 -17.73 9.36 -3.87
CA TRP A 306 -17.39 8.88 -5.21
C TRP A 306 -16.10 9.54 -5.72
N ARG A 307 -15.09 8.73 -6.04
CA ARG A 307 -13.88 9.24 -6.71
C ARG A 307 -14.16 9.56 -8.18
N CYS A 308 -13.86 10.80 -8.56
CA CYS A 308 -13.98 11.31 -9.91
C CYS A 308 -12.99 10.61 -10.88
N ARG A 309 -13.21 10.82 -12.17
CA ARG A 309 -12.41 10.24 -13.25
C ARG A 309 -11.42 11.24 -13.80
#